data_AF-W0SG94-F1
#
_entry.id   AF-W0SG94-F1
#
_cell.length_a   1.000
_cell.length_b   1.000
_cell.length_c   1.000
_cell.angle_alpha   90.00
_cell.angle_beta   90.00
_cell.angle_gamma   90.00
#
_symmetry.space_group_name_H-M   'P 1'
#
loop_
_entity.id
_entity.type
_entity.pdbx_description
1 polymer ?
#
loop_
_entity_poly.entity_id
_entity_poly.type
_entity_poly.pdbx_seq_one_letter_code
_entity_poly.pdbx_strand_id
1 'polypeptide(L)'
;MYSDAHPREFPACSGCGLCRLVCPMWRNRRDPRFSPEGLAKALQCGATAAELAPPLDACSLCGACDPVCPERIDLTGMIMELRRALPRQPELVAQQAKFAQAAASAGVAPAGALLLPGAALRADPVLLTRVQALLGIAVAADDGADIALALETGDAIDTLRQRAFLRGLTTFGGRTLVVGDGLLLRQLRRWLPAARLQGLGEALGNVGAIRRRLASADFYVIEARAYHADYERLVGHYDGLRADTGCAMNLDLQRIAIPAVDEAEARWMLQGRRPARIIVENPAERAILRRVADVPVLHLAELAEI
;
A
#
# COMPACT_ATOMS: atom_id res chain seq x y z
N MET A 1 -5.04 -11.72 24.35
CA MET A 1 -3.58 -11.85 24.25
C MET A 1 -3.30 -13.07 23.37
N TYR A 2 -3.39 -12.90 22.05
CA TYR A 2 -3.05 -13.97 21.12
C TYR A 2 -1.57 -13.79 20.76
N SER A 3 -0.77 -14.81 21.06
CA SER A 3 0.65 -14.90 20.73
C SER A 3 0.92 -14.54 19.26
N ASP A 4 2.09 -13.92 19.01
CA ASP A 4 2.79 -13.72 17.74
C ASP A 4 3.12 -15.05 17.02
N ALA A 5 2.15 -15.96 16.95
CA ALA A 5 2.25 -17.19 16.19
C ALA A 5 2.41 -16.81 14.71
N HIS A 6 3.33 -17.49 14.03
CA HIS A 6 3.54 -17.31 12.60
C HIS A 6 2.19 -17.41 11.87
N PRO A 7 1.94 -16.54 10.87
CA PRO A 7 0.69 -16.59 10.11
C PRO A 7 0.48 -17.99 9.55
N ARG A 8 -0.77 -18.45 9.52
CA ARG A 8 -1.10 -19.77 8.97
C ARG A 8 -0.97 -19.74 7.45
N GLU A 9 -0.76 -20.90 6.85
CA GLU A 9 -0.71 -21.04 5.39
C GLU A 9 -2.08 -21.44 4.81
N PHE A 10 -2.17 -21.48 3.48
CA PHE A 10 -3.40 -21.80 2.76
C PHE A 10 -4.09 -23.14 3.15
N PRO A 11 -3.41 -24.20 3.65
CA PRO A 11 -4.10 -25.41 4.10
C PRO A 11 -5.08 -25.17 5.26
N ALA A 12 -4.90 -24.09 6.03
CA ALA A 12 -5.81 -23.72 7.10
C ALA A 12 -7.10 -23.06 6.61
N CYS A 13 -7.21 -22.72 5.32
CA CYS A 13 -8.38 -21.99 4.80
C CYS A 13 -9.67 -22.80 4.94
N SER A 14 -10.59 -22.30 5.78
CA SER A 14 -11.91 -22.88 6.02
C SER A 14 -12.91 -22.62 4.88
N GLY A 15 -12.65 -21.65 4.00
CA GLY A 15 -13.58 -21.28 2.92
C GLY A 15 -14.73 -20.39 3.36
N CYS A 16 -14.56 -19.62 4.45
CA CYS A 16 -15.60 -18.73 4.98
C CYS A 16 -16.02 -17.58 4.04
N GLY A 17 -15.18 -17.23 3.05
CA GLY A 17 -15.47 -16.21 2.04
C GLY A 17 -15.36 -14.75 2.51
N LEU A 18 -14.94 -14.46 3.74
CA LEU A 18 -14.84 -13.07 4.24
C LEU A 18 -13.87 -12.22 3.40
N CYS A 19 -12.68 -12.75 3.09
CA CYS A 19 -11.72 -12.06 2.22
C CYS A 19 -12.23 -11.86 0.79
N ARG A 20 -13.17 -12.68 0.31
CA ARG A 20 -13.81 -12.50 -1.00
C ARG A 20 -14.68 -11.26 -1.02
N LEU A 21 -15.43 -10.98 0.07
CA LEU A 21 -16.36 -9.85 0.15
C LEU A 21 -15.67 -8.49 0.02
N VAL A 22 -14.46 -8.37 0.57
CA VAL A 22 -13.67 -7.14 0.55
C VAL A 22 -12.72 -7.05 -0.65
N CYS A 23 -12.51 -8.15 -1.37
CA CYS A 23 -11.53 -8.21 -2.45
C CYS A 23 -11.99 -7.47 -3.71
N PRO A 24 -11.18 -6.53 -4.23
CA PRO A 24 -11.51 -5.83 -5.47
C PRO A 24 -11.53 -6.75 -6.71
N MET A 25 -10.69 -7.79 -6.76
CA MET A 25 -10.70 -8.80 -7.84
C MET A 25 -12.09 -9.43 -8.02
N TRP A 26 -12.71 -9.85 -6.91
CA TRP A 26 -14.04 -10.46 -6.92
C TRP A 26 -15.10 -9.46 -7.36
N ARG A 27 -15.00 -8.21 -6.88
CA ARG A 27 -15.95 -7.14 -7.23
C ARG A 27 -15.98 -6.87 -8.73
N ASN A 28 -14.80 -6.88 -9.38
CA ASN A 28 -14.68 -6.55 -10.80
C ASN A 28 -15.02 -7.74 -11.69
N ARG A 29 -14.63 -8.96 -11.29
CA ARG A 29 -14.77 -10.15 -12.14
C ARG A 29 -16.04 -10.96 -11.88
N ARG A 30 -16.58 -10.93 -10.67
CA ARG A 30 -17.72 -11.77 -10.21
C ARG A 30 -17.51 -13.27 -10.43
N ASP A 31 -16.25 -13.70 -10.45
CA ASP A 31 -15.83 -15.09 -10.58
C ASP A 31 -15.12 -15.50 -9.27
N PRO A 32 -15.57 -16.56 -8.56
CA PRO A 32 -14.99 -16.98 -7.29
C PRO A 32 -13.48 -17.26 -7.35
N ARG A 33 -12.95 -17.64 -8.52
CA ARG A 33 -11.50 -17.86 -8.75
C ARG A 33 -10.69 -16.58 -8.58
N PHE A 34 -11.31 -15.43 -8.84
CA PHE A 34 -10.74 -14.10 -8.66
C PHE A 34 -10.98 -13.61 -7.23
N SER A 35 -10.48 -14.37 -6.25
CA SER A 35 -10.50 -13.97 -4.85
C SER A 35 -9.42 -14.69 -4.04
N PRO A 36 -8.97 -14.15 -2.90
CA PRO A 36 -7.96 -14.80 -2.07
C PRO A 36 -8.41 -16.16 -1.52
N GLU A 37 -9.69 -16.29 -1.18
CA GLU A 37 -10.25 -17.58 -0.76
C GLU A 37 -10.33 -18.57 -1.93
N GLY A 38 -10.72 -18.12 -3.13
CA GLY A 38 -10.66 -18.94 -4.35
C GLY A 38 -9.26 -19.46 -4.66
N LEU A 39 -8.24 -18.60 -4.55
CA LEU A 39 -6.83 -18.97 -4.69
C LEU A 39 -6.44 -20.02 -3.64
N ALA A 40 -6.70 -19.75 -2.36
CA ALA A 40 -6.37 -20.70 -1.28
C ALA A 40 -7.06 -22.07 -1.46
N LYS A 41 -8.32 -22.09 -1.89
CA LYS A 41 -9.05 -23.34 -2.18
C LYS A 41 -8.49 -24.08 -3.39
N ALA A 42 -8.12 -23.37 -4.45
CA ALA A 42 -7.46 -24.00 -5.59
C ALA A 42 -6.14 -24.67 -5.19
N LEU A 43 -5.33 -24.02 -4.35
CA LEU A 43 -4.09 -24.60 -3.82
C LEU A 43 -4.34 -25.84 -2.94
N GLN A 44 -5.38 -25.83 -2.10
CA GLN A 44 -5.80 -27.02 -1.34
C GLN A 44 -6.17 -28.21 -2.25
N CYS A 45 -6.58 -27.93 -3.49
CA CYS A 45 -6.87 -28.93 -4.52
C CYS A 45 -5.70 -29.21 -5.47
N GLY A 46 -4.50 -28.69 -5.18
CA GLY A 46 -3.28 -28.98 -5.95
C GLY A 46 -3.05 -28.09 -7.17
N ALA A 47 -3.77 -26.98 -7.32
CA ALA A 47 -3.51 -26.03 -8.40
C ALA A 47 -2.10 -25.42 -8.29
N THR A 48 -1.48 -25.21 -9.43
CA THR A 48 -0.15 -24.59 -9.56
C THR A 48 -0.26 -23.08 -9.76
N ALA A 49 0.84 -22.35 -9.51
CA ALA A 49 0.88 -20.91 -9.79
C ALA A 49 0.56 -20.58 -11.26
N ALA A 50 1.03 -21.40 -12.20
CA ALA A 50 0.78 -21.23 -13.63
C ALA A 50 -0.72 -21.31 -13.98
N GLU A 51 -1.46 -22.25 -13.38
CA GLU A 51 -2.92 -22.37 -13.56
C GLU A 51 -3.67 -21.20 -12.93
N LEU A 52 -3.08 -20.56 -11.92
CA LEU A 52 -3.62 -19.41 -11.21
C LEU A 52 -3.13 -18.06 -11.77
N ALA A 53 -2.40 -18.04 -12.89
CA ALA A 53 -1.80 -16.81 -13.41
C ALA A 53 -2.81 -15.65 -13.63
N PRO A 54 -4.00 -15.87 -14.23
CA PRO A 54 -4.96 -14.77 -14.43
C PRO A 54 -5.49 -14.12 -13.13
N PRO A 55 -5.94 -14.84 -12.09
CA PRO A 55 -6.31 -14.21 -10.83
C PRO A 55 -5.11 -13.65 -10.06
N LEU A 56 -3.92 -14.25 -10.19
CA LEU A 56 -2.71 -13.68 -9.60
C LEU A 56 -2.38 -12.32 -10.21
N ASP A 57 -2.48 -12.15 -11.53
CA ASP A 57 -2.25 -10.87 -12.23
C ASP A 57 -3.28 -9.81 -11.83
N ALA A 58 -4.56 -10.20 -11.66
CA ALA A 58 -5.62 -9.29 -11.26
C ALA A 58 -5.50 -8.73 -9.82
N CYS A 59 -4.64 -9.32 -8.97
CA CYS A 59 -4.51 -8.87 -7.59
C CYS A 59 -3.79 -7.52 -7.47
N SER A 60 -4.40 -6.53 -6.83
CA SER A 60 -3.74 -5.24 -6.56
C SER A 60 -2.80 -5.25 -5.35
N LEU A 61 -2.65 -6.38 -4.67
CA LEU A 61 -1.91 -6.54 -3.41
C LEU A 61 -2.31 -5.51 -2.34
N CYS A 62 -3.58 -5.06 -2.34
CA CYS A 62 -4.07 -4.05 -1.40
C CYS A 62 -4.05 -4.49 0.08
N GLY A 63 -3.91 -5.78 0.37
CA GLY A 63 -3.84 -6.29 1.74
C GLY A 63 -5.18 -6.44 2.47
N ALA A 64 -6.30 -6.01 1.86
CA ALA A 64 -7.63 -6.03 2.48
C ALA A 64 -8.07 -7.42 3.01
N CYS A 65 -7.53 -8.49 2.42
CA CYS A 65 -7.87 -9.86 2.75
C CYS A 65 -7.27 -10.37 4.06
N ASP A 66 -6.13 -9.83 4.48
CA ASP A 66 -5.43 -10.30 5.67
C ASP A 66 -6.20 -9.99 6.98
N PRO A 67 -6.62 -8.74 7.25
CA PRO A 67 -7.28 -8.41 8.52
C PRO A 67 -8.65 -9.07 8.69
N VAL A 68 -9.31 -9.47 7.59
CA VAL A 68 -10.62 -10.13 7.63
C VAL A 68 -10.53 -11.66 7.68
N CYS A 69 -9.33 -12.24 7.59
CA CYS A 69 -9.14 -13.69 7.60
C CYS A 69 -9.22 -14.23 9.04
N PRO A 70 -10.27 -15.01 9.41
CA PRO A 70 -10.40 -15.53 10.77
C PRO A 70 -9.34 -16.58 11.09
N GLU A 71 -8.78 -17.23 10.07
CA GLU A 71 -7.71 -18.22 10.18
C GLU A 71 -6.32 -17.57 10.26
N ARG A 72 -6.23 -16.24 10.13
CA ARG A 72 -4.96 -15.47 10.13
C ARG A 72 -3.95 -16.00 9.10
N ILE A 73 -4.44 -16.25 7.90
CA ILE A 73 -3.59 -16.62 6.76
C ILE A 73 -2.97 -15.34 6.19
N ASP A 74 -1.66 -15.36 5.93
CA ASP A 74 -0.97 -14.29 5.19
C ASP A 74 -1.33 -14.38 3.70
N LEU A 75 -2.56 -14.02 3.35
CA LEU A 75 -3.09 -14.14 1.99
C LEU A 75 -2.33 -13.26 1.01
N THR A 76 -1.93 -12.06 1.44
CA THR A 76 -1.06 -11.19 0.63
C THR A 76 0.30 -11.85 0.37
N GLY A 77 0.94 -12.40 1.41
CA GLY A 77 2.21 -13.12 1.28
C GLY A 77 2.11 -14.34 0.37
N MET A 78 1.05 -15.14 0.52
CA MET A 78 0.73 -16.26 -0.36
C MET A 78 0.67 -15.83 -1.83
N ILE A 79 -0.03 -14.73 -2.15
CA ILE A 79 -0.13 -14.23 -3.53
C ILE A 79 1.24 -13.77 -4.05
N MET A 80 2.03 -13.07 -3.23
CA MET A 80 3.38 -12.64 -3.59
C MET A 80 4.29 -13.83 -3.89
N GLU A 81 4.20 -14.91 -3.10
CA GLU A 81 4.96 -16.15 -3.33
C GLU A 81 4.55 -16.85 -4.61
N LEU A 82 3.25 -16.92 -4.91
CA LEU A 82 2.77 -17.50 -6.16
C LEU A 82 3.20 -16.69 -7.38
N ARG A 83 3.19 -15.36 -7.30
CA ARG A 83 3.71 -14.49 -8.37
C ARG A 83 5.19 -14.77 -8.67
N ARG A 84 6.01 -15.10 -7.67
CA ARG A 84 7.42 -15.48 -7.88
C ARG A 84 7.63 -16.74 -8.72
N ALA A 85 6.61 -17.60 -8.79
CA ALA A 85 6.65 -18.80 -9.62
C ALA A 85 6.19 -18.57 -11.07
N LEU A 86 5.75 -17.35 -11.41
CA LEU A 86 5.30 -17.02 -12.77
C LEU A 86 6.48 -16.54 -13.66
N PRO A 87 6.37 -16.72 -14.99
CA PRO A 87 7.32 -16.13 -15.93
C PRO A 87 7.36 -14.61 -15.81
N ARG A 88 8.56 -14.04 -15.91
CA ARG A 88 8.76 -12.59 -15.84
C ARG A 88 8.31 -11.90 -17.11
N GLN A 89 7.67 -10.75 -16.96
CA GLN A 89 7.32 -9.88 -18.07
C GLN A 89 8.54 -9.01 -18.44
N PRO A 90 9.04 -9.05 -19.70
CA PRO A 90 10.26 -8.34 -20.10
C PRO A 90 10.25 -6.83 -19.81
N GLU A 91 9.10 -6.18 -19.98
CA GLU A 91 8.89 -4.77 -19.71
C GLU A 91 9.07 -4.41 -18.23
N LEU A 92 8.62 -5.28 -17.32
CA LEU A 92 8.76 -5.09 -15.88
C LEU A 92 10.20 -5.31 -15.44
N VAL A 93 10.89 -6.30 -16.01
CA VAL A 93 12.33 -6.52 -15.78
C VAL A 93 13.14 -5.31 -16.22
N ALA A 94 12.85 -4.74 -17.39
CA ALA A 94 13.50 -3.53 -17.87
C ALA A 94 13.25 -2.33 -16.94
N GLN A 95 12.03 -2.19 -16.43
CA GLN A 95 11.67 -1.14 -15.48
C GLN A 95 12.39 -1.31 -14.13
N GLN A 96 12.46 -2.55 -13.61
CA GLN A 96 13.18 -2.88 -12.39
C GLN A 96 14.67 -2.55 -12.53
N ALA A 97 15.30 -2.89 -13.66
CA ALA A 97 16.69 -2.59 -13.92
C ALA A 97 16.98 -1.08 -13.92
N LYS A 98 16.08 -0.25 -14.48
CA LYS A 98 16.19 1.22 -14.42
C LYS A 98 16.17 1.73 -12.98
N PHE A 99 15.25 1.23 -12.15
CA PHE A 99 15.19 1.61 -10.74
C PHE A 99 16.42 1.14 -9.95
N ALA A 100 16.90 -0.08 -10.21
CA ALA A 100 18.09 -0.61 -9.56
C ALA A 100 19.35 0.20 -9.92
N GLN A 101 19.47 0.64 -11.20
CA GLN A 101 20.55 1.52 -11.62
C GLN A 101 20.48 2.89 -10.94
N ALA A 102 19.29 3.48 -10.84
CA ALA A 102 19.10 4.74 -10.12
C ALA A 102 19.50 4.60 -8.63
N ALA A 103 19.08 3.51 -7.98
CA ALA A 103 19.45 3.21 -6.59
C ALA A 103 20.96 2.98 -6.41
N ALA A 104 21.64 2.31 -7.36
CA ALA A 104 23.09 2.11 -7.30
C ALA A 104 23.89 3.43 -7.40
N SER A 105 23.31 4.44 -8.05
CA SER A 105 23.89 5.79 -8.14
C SER A 105 23.53 6.70 -6.96
N ALA A 106 22.68 6.23 -6.03
CA ALA A 106 22.19 7.03 -4.92
C ALA A 106 23.30 7.32 -3.90
N GLY A 107 23.34 8.56 -3.41
CA GLY A 107 24.21 8.96 -2.31
C GLY A 107 23.83 8.34 -0.97
N VAL A 108 24.69 8.52 0.03
CA VAL A 108 24.43 8.06 1.40
C VAL A 108 23.24 8.81 2.00
N ALA A 109 22.32 8.08 2.62
CA ALA A 109 21.17 8.67 3.28
C ALA A 109 21.60 9.56 4.48
N PRO A 110 21.06 10.78 4.60
CA PRO A 110 21.40 11.70 5.68
C PRO A 110 20.96 11.17 7.06
N ALA A 111 21.55 11.71 8.13
CA ALA A 111 21.19 11.39 9.51
C ALA A 111 19.73 11.79 9.85
N GLY A 112 19.11 11.10 10.82
CA GLY A 112 17.77 11.41 11.29
C GLY A 112 16.62 10.66 10.59
N ALA A 113 15.40 11.16 10.74
CA ALA A 113 14.21 10.58 10.12
C ALA A 113 14.26 10.72 8.59
N LEU A 114 13.73 9.72 7.88
CA LEU A 114 13.83 9.62 6.42
C LEU A 114 12.48 9.37 5.77
N LEU A 115 12.26 10.04 4.63
CA LEU A 115 11.19 9.75 3.69
C LEU A 115 11.72 8.83 2.59
N LEU A 116 11.06 7.68 2.40
CA LEU A 116 11.18 6.83 1.22
C LEU A 116 10.00 7.17 0.30
N PRO A 117 10.14 8.10 -0.67
CA PRO A 117 9.00 8.63 -1.39
C PRO A 117 8.30 7.60 -2.29
N GLY A 118 9.02 6.61 -2.79
CA GLY A 118 8.51 5.65 -3.78
C GLY A 118 8.38 6.29 -5.17
N ALA A 119 8.12 5.45 -6.18
CA ALA A 119 8.14 5.87 -7.58
C ALA A 119 7.09 6.94 -7.91
N ALA A 120 5.87 6.81 -7.37
CA ALA A 120 4.77 7.73 -7.69
C ALA A 120 5.02 9.15 -7.17
N LEU A 121 5.49 9.30 -5.92
CA LEU A 121 5.82 10.63 -5.38
C LEU A 121 7.11 11.19 -6.00
N ARG A 122 8.10 10.35 -6.31
CA ARG A 122 9.34 10.76 -6.98
C ARG A 122 9.10 11.30 -8.40
N ALA A 123 8.06 10.81 -9.07
CA ALA A 123 7.64 11.30 -10.38
C ALA A 123 6.99 12.70 -10.35
N ASP A 124 6.65 13.23 -9.17
CA ASP A 124 6.11 14.58 -8.98
C ASP A 124 7.04 15.40 -8.05
N PRO A 125 8.09 16.05 -8.59
CA PRO A 125 9.06 16.80 -7.79
C PRO A 125 8.44 17.94 -6.98
N VAL A 126 7.40 18.59 -7.51
CA VAL A 126 6.70 19.69 -6.82
C VAL A 126 6.00 19.14 -5.57
N LEU A 127 5.29 18.02 -5.72
CA LEU A 127 4.63 17.36 -4.59
C LEU A 127 5.66 16.81 -3.59
N LEU A 128 6.76 16.22 -4.06
CA LEU A 128 7.84 15.71 -3.21
C LEU A 128 8.45 16.81 -2.34
N THR A 129 8.81 17.97 -2.92
CA THR A 129 9.34 19.11 -2.17
C THR A 129 8.35 19.59 -1.11
N ARG A 130 7.06 19.62 -1.45
CA ARG A 130 5.98 19.99 -0.53
C ARG A 130 5.84 18.99 0.62
N VAL A 131 5.85 17.69 0.35
CA VAL A 131 5.84 16.64 1.37
C VAL A 131 7.07 16.75 2.28
N GLN A 132 8.26 16.95 1.70
CA GLN A 132 9.50 17.11 2.45
C GLN A 132 9.44 18.30 3.41
N ALA A 133 8.96 19.46 2.94
CA ALA A 133 8.82 20.66 3.75
C ALA A 133 7.84 20.46 4.91
N LEU A 134 6.70 19.80 4.67
CA LEU A 134 5.67 19.57 5.68
C LEU A 134 6.10 18.57 6.77
N LEU A 135 6.84 17.54 6.40
CA LEU A 135 7.33 16.55 7.35
C LEU A 135 8.59 17.01 8.08
N GLY A 136 9.36 17.94 7.50
CA GLY A 136 10.64 18.39 8.07
C GLY A 136 11.69 17.28 8.16
N ILE A 137 11.59 16.26 7.30
CA ILE A 137 12.50 15.10 7.27
C ILE A 137 13.24 15.04 5.93
N ALA A 138 14.39 14.38 5.91
CA ALA A 138 15.18 14.26 4.71
C ALA A 138 14.62 13.19 3.75
N VAL A 139 14.80 13.38 2.45
CA VAL A 139 14.40 12.41 1.43
C VAL A 139 15.54 11.45 1.16
N ALA A 140 15.26 10.15 1.17
CA ALA A 140 16.24 9.14 0.81
C ALA A 140 16.54 9.17 -0.69
N ALA A 141 17.83 9.13 -1.02
CA ALA A 141 18.30 9.02 -2.40
C ALA A 141 17.89 7.66 -3.01
N ASP A 142 17.97 6.59 -2.21
CA ASP A 142 17.45 5.26 -2.50
C ASP A 142 16.17 5.00 -1.69
N ASP A 143 15.05 4.83 -2.37
CA ASP A 143 13.73 4.59 -1.75
C ASP A 143 13.22 3.16 -1.95
N GLY A 144 14.03 2.27 -2.53
CA GLY A 144 13.66 0.89 -2.77
C GLY A 144 12.57 0.70 -3.83
N ALA A 145 12.38 1.63 -4.77
CA ALA A 145 11.39 1.48 -5.85
C ALA A 145 11.58 0.19 -6.68
N ASP A 146 12.81 -0.25 -6.90
CA ASP A 146 13.12 -1.53 -7.57
C ASP A 146 12.67 -2.75 -6.74
N ILE A 147 12.82 -2.67 -5.42
CA ILE A 147 12.39 -3.69 -4.47
C ILE A 147 10.86 -3.72 -4.41
N ALA A 148 10.20 -2.55 -4.32
CA ALA A 148 8.75 -2.44 -4.33
C ALA A 148 8.15 -3.05 -5.60
N LEU A 149 8.72 -2.72 -6.77
CA LEU A 149 8.31 -3.32 -8.04
C LEU A 149 8.49 -4.84 -8.03
N ALA A 150 9.64 -5.33 -7.56
CA ALA A 150 9.89 -6.77 -7.48
C ALA A 150 8.90 -7.51 -6.56
N LEU A 151 8.54 -6.91 -5.43
CA LEU A 151 7.52 -7.45 -4.53
C LEU A 151 6.16 -7.51 -5.21
N GLU A 152 5.83 -6.49 -6.00
CA GLU A 152 4.57 -6.41 -6.71
C GLU A 152 4.50 -7.43 -7.85
N THR A 153 5.55 -7.56 -8.64
CA THR A 153 5.58 -8.42 -9.84
C THR A 153 5.94 -9.87 -9.52
N GLY A 154 6.46 -10.15 -8.33
CA GLY A 154 7.03 -11.45 -7.98
C GLY A 154 8.45 -11.64 -8.49
N ASP A 155 9.14 -10.60 -8.96
CA ASP A 155 10.53 -10.73 -9.37
C ASP A 155 11.45 -11.05 -8.18
N ALA A 156 12.56 -11.74 -8.46
CA ALA A 156 13.56 -11.98 -7.44
C ALA A 156 14.21 -10.65 -7.03
N ILE A 157 14.32 -10.43 -5.73
CA ILE A 157 15.08 -9.33 -5.17
C ILE A 157 16.51 -9.81 -5.01
N ASP A 158 17.46 -9.16 -5.66
CA ASP A 158 18.87 -9.48 -5.49
C ASP A 158 19.29 -9.32 -4.02
N THR A 159 19.93 -10.33 -3.45
CA THR A 159 20.26 -10.36 -2.02
C THR A 159 21.30 -9.31 -1.64
N LEU A 160 22.24 -9.00 -2.53
CA LEU A 160 23.23 -7.93 -2.28
C LEU A 160 22.56 -6.56 -2.30
N ARG A 161 21.66 -6.33 -3.25
CA ARG A 161 20.82 -5.14 -3.34
C ARG A 161 19.96 -4.95 -2.11
N GLN A 162 19.25 -5.99 -1.66
CA GLN A 162 18.44 -5.96 -0.44
C GLN A 162 19.30 -5.61 0.79
N ARG A 163 20.46 -6.25 0.95
CA ARG A 163 21.38 -5.96 2.06
C ARG A 163 21.93 -4.54 1.99
N ALA A 164 22.25 -4.04 0.80
CA ALA A 164 22.71 -2.67 0.60
C ALA A 164 21.62 -1.66 0.99
N PHE A 165 20.39 -1.87 0.52
CA PHE A 165 19.23 -1.06 0.87
C PHE A 165 19.02 -1.01 2.38
N LEU A 166 18.92 -2.18 3.02
CA LEU A 166 18.67 -2.28 4.46
C LEU A 166 19.80 -1.65 5.28
N ARG A 167 21.07 -1.86 4.91
CA ARG A 167 22.20 -1.18 5.58
C ARG A 167 22.06 0.34 5.52
N GLY A 168 21.67 0.89 4.36
CA GLY A 168 21.43 2.34 4.21
C GLY A 168 20.38 2.88 5.18
N LEU A 169 19.37 2.06 5.51
CA LEU A 169 18.32 2.41 6.48
C LEU A 169 18.76 2.23 7.93
N THR A 170 19.47 1.15 8.25
CA THR A 170 19.78 0.73 9.63
C THR A 170 21.06 1.30 10.22
N THR A 171 21.91 1.98 9.44
CA THR A 171 23.20 2.50 9.91
C THR A 171 23.06 3.49 11.08
N PHE A 172 21.84 3.88 11.44
CA PHE A 172 21.56 4.82 12.53
C PHE A 172 20.35 4.32 13.33
N GLY A 173 20.59 3.79 14.52
CA GLY A 173 19.55 3.26 15.40
C GLY A 173 18.50 4.32 15.76
N GLY A 174 17.22 3.94 15.73
CA GLY A 174 16.12 4.79 16.20
C GLY A 174 15.49 5.73 15.15
N ARG A 175 15.80 5.57 13.86
CA ARG A 175 15.16 6.37 12.81
C ARG A 175 13.66 6.08 12.67
N THR A 176 12.88 7.14 12.52
CA THR A 176 11.52 7.05 11.95
C THR A 176 11.66 7.01 10.43
N LEU A 177 11.08 6.00 9.78
CA LEU A 177 10.95 5.92 8.34
C LEU A 177 9.51 6.19 7.95
N VAL A 178 9.31 7.19 7.08
CA VAL A 178 8.03 7.45 6.41
C VAL A 178 8.13 6.84 5.01
N VAL A 179 7.21 5.94 4.68
CA VAL A 179 7.27 5.16 3.44
C VAL A 179 6.06 5.49 2.58
N GLY A 180 6.31 5.93 1.35
CA GLY A 180 5.29 6.28 0.36
C GLY A 180 4.67 5.06 -0.34
N ASP A 181 5.40 3.96 -0.43
CA ASP A 181 4.91 2.70 -1.01
C ASP A 181 4.42 1.74 0.09
N GLY A 182 3.14 1.43 0.11
CA GLY A 182 2.54 0.58 1.14
C GLY A 182 2.97 -0.89 1.07
N LEU A 183 3.33 -1.41 -0.11
CA LEU A 183 3.83 -2.78 -0.24
C LEU A 183 5.25 -2.89 0.32
N LEU A 184 6.11 -1.91 0.02
CA LEU A 184 7.43 -1.80 0.62
C LEU A 184 7.35 -1.60 2.13
N LEU A 185 6.42 -0.75 2.62
CA LEU A 185 6.18 -0.55 4.06
C LEU A 185 5.88 -1.88 4.76
N ARG A 186 4.98 -2.70 4.18
CA ARG A 186 4.65 -4.03 4.69
C ARG A 186 5.89 -4.90 4.79
N GLN A 187 6.72 -4.94 3.74
CA GLN A 187 7.91 -5.76 3.71
C GLN A 187 8.99 -5.26 4.69
N LEU A 188 9.15 -3.95 4.82
CA LEU A 188 10.08 -3.34 5.78
C LEU A 188 9.70 -3.67 7.23
N ARG A 189 8.42 -3.79 7.58
CA ARG A 189 7.99 -4.23 8.92
C ARG A 189 8.49 -5.63 9.25
N ARG A 190 8.58 -6.52 8.26
CA ARG A 190 9.13 -7.88 8.42
C ARG A 190 10.66 -7.85 8.56
N TRP A 191 11.33 -7.04 7.76
CA TRP A 191 12.80 -6.96 7.75
C TRP A 191 13.37 -6.15 8.91
N LEU A 192 12.63 -5.16 9.42
CA LEU A 192 13.06 -4.20 10.43
C LEU A 192 12.00 -4.07 11.55
N PRO A 193 11.68 -5.16 12.29
CA PRO A 193 10.60 -5.14 13.27
C PRO A 193 10.83 -4.15 14.43
N ALA A 194 12.08 -3.75 14.68
CA ALA A 194 12.43 -2.77 15.70
C ALA A 194 12.42 -1.31 15.20
N ALA A 195 12.25 -1.08 13.89
CA ALA A 195 12.22 0.27 13.32
C ALA A 195 10.85 0.93 13.51
N ARG A 196 10.83 2.26 13.69
CA ARG A 196 9.59 3.04 13.70
C ARG A 196 9.18 3.34 12.26
N LEU A 197 8.21 2.62 11.74
CA LEU A 197 7.75 2.71 10.36
C LEU A 197 6.35 3.32 10.29
N GLN A 198 6.15 4.32 9.43
CA GLN A 198 4.85 4.95 9.18
C GLN A 198 4.58 5.02 7.67
N GLY A 199 3.32 4.90 7.29
CA GLY A 199 2.89 5.23 5.93
C GLY A 199 2.91 6.75 5.70
N LEU A 200 3.09 7.18 4.46
CA LEU A 200 3.05 8.59 4.10
C LEU A 200 1.73 9.27 4.50
N GLY A 201 0.61 8.60 4.25
CA GLY A 201 -0.73 9.06 4.64
C GLY A 201 -0.86 9.35 6.13
N GLU A 202 -0.49 8.37 6.97
CA GLU A 202 -0.46 8.51 8.43
C GLU A 202 0.45 9.65 8.88
N ALA A 203 1.66 9.76 8.32
CA ALA A 203 2.63 10.78 8.69
C ALA A 203 2.09 12.20 8.40
N LEU A 204 1.53 12.39 7.20
CA LEU A 204 0.93 13.67 6.79
C LEU A 204 -0.39 13.96 7.54
N GLY A 205 -1.21 12.95 7.84
CA GLY A 205 -2.44 13.10 8.61
C GLY A 205 -2.22 13.60 10.04
N ASN A 206 -1.00 13.37 10.58
CA ASN A 206 -0.58 13.91 11.88
C ASN A 206 -0.07 15.37 11.80
N VAL A 207 0.12 15.95 10.62
CA VAL A 207 0.54 17.35 10.48
C VAL A 207 -0.63 18.27 10.77
N GLY A 208 -0.53 19.09 11.84
CA GLY A 208 -1.62 19.95 12.28
C GLY A 208 -2.14 20.93 11.22
N ALA A 209 -1.27 21.43 10.35
CA ALA A 209 -1.67 22.30 9.23
C ALA A 209 -2.58 21.59 8.21
N ILE A 210 -2.35 20.30 7.97
CA ILE A 210 -3.19 19.45 7.12
C ILE A 210 -4.50 19.12 7.85
N ARG A 211 -4.42 18.65 9.10
CA ARG A 211 -5.59 18.21 9.87
C ARG A 211 -6.64 19.31 10.03
N ARG A 212 -6.22 20.57 10.25
CA ARG A 212 -7.12 21.74 10.34
C ARG A 212 -7.81 22.09 9.02
N ARG A 213 -7.30 21.61 7.89
CA ARG A 213 -7.81 21.90 6.55
C ARG A 213 -8.69 20.79 5.99
N LEU A 214 -8.73 19.62 6.66
CA LEU A 214 -9.72 18.59 6.38
C LEU A 214 -11.09 19.02 6.92
N ALA A 215 -12.12 18.73 6.15
CA ALA A 215 -13.49 19.12 6.47
C ALA A 215 -14.48 17.96 6.26
N SER A 216 -15.68 18.09 6.84
CA SER A 216 -16.73 17.07 6.73
C SER A 216 -17.25 16.88 5.31
N ALA A 217 -17.07 17.86 4.44
CA ALA A 217 -17.40 17.78 3.02
C ALA A 217 -16.35 17.05 2.18
N ASP A 218 -15.20 16.69 2.75
CA ASP A 218 -14.13 15.98 2.05
C ASP A 218 -14.41 14.47 1.96
N PHE A 219 -13.99 13.86 0.84
CA PHE A 219 -13.86 12.41 0.73
C PHE A 219 -12.39 12.02 0.74
N TYR A 220 -11.96 11.38 1.82
CA TYR A 220 -10.59 11.01 2.10
C TYR A 220 -10.31 9.56 1.66
N VAL A 221 -9.33 9.38 0.78
CA VAL A 221 -8.92 8.09 0.23
C VAL A 221 -7.61 7.66 0.89
N ILE A 222 -7.74 6.72 1.80
CA ILE A 222 -6.65 6.06 2.52
C ILE A 222 -5.89 5.14 1.56
N GLU A 223 -4.56 5.17 1.58
CA GLU A 223 -3.74 4.22 0.83
C GLU A 223 -3.87 2.81 1.43
N ALA A 224 -4.56 1.93 0.71
CA ALA A 224 -4.99 0.64 1.24
C ALA A 224 -3.84 -0.28 1.64
N ARG A 225 -2.72 -0.30 0.88
CA ARG A 225 -1.61 -1.24 1.14
C ARG A 225 -0.96 -0.93 2.50
N ALA A 226 -0.66 0.34 2.77
CA ALA A 226 -0.09 0.82 4.02
C ALA A 226 -1.07 0.66 5.18
N TYR A 227 -2.35 0.97 4.95
CA TYR A 227 -3.40 0.82 5.95
C TYR A 227 -3.53 -0.63 6.45
N HIS A 228 -3.64 -1.60 5.54
CA HIS A 228 -3.80 -3.00 5.92
C HIS A 228 -2.52 -3.65 6.46
N ALA A 229 -1.34 -3.08 6.16
CA ALA A 229 -0.08 -3.57 6.71
C ALA A 229 0.07 -3.34 8.22
N ASP A 230 -0.73 -2.45 8.82
CA ASP A 230 -0.75 -2.15 10.25
C ASP A 230 -2.18 -1.87 10.72
N TYR A 231 -3.11 -2.72 10.26
CA TYR A 231 -4.55 -2.53 10.38
C TYR A 231 -5.01 -2.24 11.81
N GLU A 232 -4.60 -3.06 12.78
CA GLU A 232 -5.06 -2.95 14.18
C GLU A 232 -4.79 -1.56 14.77
N ARG A 233 -3.61 -1.00 14.51
CA ARG A 233 -3.24 0.34 14.98
C ARG A 233 -3.91 1.43 14.15
N LEU A 234 -3.95 1.26 12.82
CA LEU A 234 -4.41 2.30 11.92
C LEU A 234 -5.94 2.48 11.94
N VAL A 235 -6.73 1.47 12.29
CA VAL A 235 -8.17 1.64 12.56
C VAL A 235 -8.41 2.76 13.56
N GLY A 236 -7.72 2.73 14.71
CA GLY A 236 -7.85 3.76 15.74
C GLY A 236 -7.37 5.14 15.28
N HIS A 237 -6.29 5.19 14.50
CA HIS A 237 -5.79 6.44 13.92
C HIS A 237 -6.83 7.11 13.01
N TYR A 238 -7.38 6.37 12.03
CA TYR A 238 -8.32 6.92 11.06
C TYR A 238 -9.71 7.14 11.65
N ASP A 239 -10.16 6.34 12.63
CA ASP A 239 -11.39 6.64 13.37
C ASP A 239 -11.26 7.96 14.15
N GLY A 240 -10.11 8.23 14.78
CA GLY A 240 -9.83 9.51 15.43
C GLY A 240 -9.78 10.67 14.44
N LEU A 241 -9.10 10.50 13.30
CA LEU A 241 -9.05 11.52 12.25
C LEU A 241 -10.46 11.84 11.71
N ARG A 242 -11.28 10.82 11.51
CA ARG A 242 -12.67 10.98 11.06
C ARG A 242 -13.53 11.66 12.12
N ALA A 243 -13.39 11.30 13.39
CA ALA A 243 -14.14 11.93 14.47
C ALA A 243 -13.83 13.44 14.57
N ASP A 244 -12.56 13.81 14.40
CA ASP A 244 -12.13 15.21 14.51
C ASP A 244 -12.51 16.08 13.30
N THR A 245 -12.53 15.50 12.10
CA THR A 245 -12.70 16.26 10.85
C THR A 245 -14.10 16.10 10.25
N GLY A 246 -14.81 15.03 10.61
CA GLY A 246 -16.09 14.64 10.03
C GLY A 246 -16.01 14.14 8.58
N CYS A 247 -14.81 13.98 8.00
CA CYS A 247 -14.68 13.61 6.59
C CYS A 247 -15.20 12.19 6.32
N ALA A 248 -15.72 11.96 5.12
CA ALA A 248 -16.03 10.61 4.67
C ALA A 248 -14.74 9.92 4.21
N MET A 249 -14.65 8.60 4.36
CA MET A 249 -13.47 7.82 3.96
C MET A 249 -13.83 6.66 3.02
N ASN A 250 -12.85 6.12 2.29
CA ASN A 250 -12.94 4.90 1.48
C ASN A 250 -13.01 3.60 2.32
N LEU A 251 -13.51 3.66 3.54
CA LEU A 251 -13.69 2.51 4.43
C LEU A 251 -15.06 1.85 4.19
N ASP A 252 -15.09 0.52 4.16
CA ASP A 252 -16.33 -0.25 4.17
C ASP A 252 -16.92 -0.41 5.60
N LEU A 253 -17.97 -1.22 5.72
CA LEU A 253 -18.63 -1.49 7.01
C LEU A 253 -17.73 -2.24 8.00
N GLN A 254 -16.72 -2.96 7.51
CA GLN A 254 -15.73 -3.69 8.28
C GLN A 254 -14.46 -2.86 8.55
N ARG A 255 -14.48 -1.55 8.23
CA ARG A 255 -13.31 -0.66 8.31
C ARG A 255 -12.18 -1.08 7.38
N ILE A 256 -12.46 -1.74 6.27
CA ILE A 256 -11.46 -2.07 5.25
C ILE A 256 -11.37 -0.94 4.23
N ALA A 257 -10.15 -0.47 3.94
CA ALA A 257 -9.91 0.57 2.95
C ALA A 257 -10.03 -0.03 1.55
N ILE A 258 -10.95 0.50 0.74
CA ILE A 258 -11.10 0.05 -0.64
C ILE A 258 -10.14 0.85 -1.52
N PRO A 259 -9.20 0.22 -2.24
CA PRO A 259 -8.33 0.91 -3.18
C PRO A 259 -9.10 1.41 -4.41
N ALA A 260 -8.57 2.40 -5.10
CA ALA A 260 -9.04 2.82 -6.43
C ALA A 260 -8.11 2.23 -7.50
N VAL A 261 -8.19 0.92 -7.79
CA VAL A 261 -7.24 0.26 -8.72
C VAL A 261 -7.59 0.52 -10.18
N ASP A 262 -8.86 0.81 -10.46
CA ASP A 262 -9.39 1.14 -11.77
C ASP A 262 -10.56 2.13 -11.67
N GLU A 263 -11.08 2.56 -12.82
CA GLU A 263 -12.19 3.52 -12.85
C GLU A 263 -13.51 2.95 -12.37
N ALA A 264 -13.74 1.63 -12.47
CA ALA A 264 -14.97 1.00 -12.02
C ALA A 264 -15.03 1.02 -10.48
N GLU A 265 -13.93 0.67 -9.82
CA GLU A 265 -13.78 0.78 -8.37
C GLU A 265 -13.87 2.21 -7.88
N ALA A 266 -13.20 3.14 -8.56
CA ALA A 266 -13.25 4.56 -8.20
C ALA A 266 -14.68 5.11 -8.31
N ARG A 267 -15.45 4.76 -9.35
CA ARG A 267 -16.87 5.15 -9.48
C ARG A 267 -17.73 4.53 -8.37
N TRP A 268 -17.53 3.25 -8.07
CA TRP A 268 -18.27 2.56 -7.01
C TRP A 268 -18.00 3.21 -5.64
N MET A 269 -16.75 3.55 -5.36
CA MET A 269 -16.34 4.22 -4.13
C MET A 269 -17.07 5.57 -3.92
N LEU A 270 -17.32 6.28 -5.01
CA LEU A 270 -18.02 7.59 -5.02
C LEU A 270 -19.54 7.47 -5.13
N GLN A 271 -20.10 6.27 -5.33
CA GLN A 271 -21.53 6.07 -5.55
C GLN A 271 -22.36 6.59 -4.37
N GLY A 272 -23.33 7.47 -4.67
CA GLY A 272 -24.20 8.07 -3.65
C GLY A 272 -23.53 9.15 -2.79
N ARG A 273 -22.26 9.50 -3.07
CA ARG A 273 -21.52 10.54 -2.37
C ARG A 273 -21.49 11.82 -3.20
N ARG A 274 -21.41 12.97 -2.53
CA ARG A 274 -21.26 14.29 -3.15
C ARG A 274 -20.22 15.12 -2.40
N PRO A 275 -18.94 14.69 -2.41
CA PRO A 275 -17.91 15.44 -1.70
C PRO A 275 -17.63 16.77 -2.40
N ALA A 276 -17.18 17.77 -1.64
CA ALA A 276 -16.71 19.03 -2.21
C ALA A 276 -15.36 18.85 -2.95
N ARG A 277 -14.56 17.89 -2.52
CA ARG A 277 -13.28 17.48 -3.10
C ARG A 277 -12.85 16.11 -2.58
N ILE A 278 -11.94 15.47 -3.28
CA ILE A 278 -11.35 14.17 -2.91
C ILE A 278 -9.92 14.40 -2.47
N ILE A 279 -9.55 13.86 -1.30
CA ILE A 279 -8.21 13.94 -0.73
C ILE A 279 -7.58 12.56 -0.80
N VAL A 280 -6.42 12.43 -1.43
CA VAL A 280 -5.73 11.13 -1.59
C VAL A 280 -4.41 11.12 -0.85
N GLU A 281 -4.07 9.97 -0.27
CA GLU A 281 -2.74 9.73 0.33
C GLU A 281 -1.71 9.24 -0.69
N ASN A 282 -2.17 8.53 -1.74
CA ASN A 282 -1.30 7.97 -2.76
C ASN A 282 -1.40 8.77 -4.08
N PRO A 283 -0.31 9.36 -4.57
CA PRO A 283 -0.29 10.04 -5.86
C PRO A 283 -0.75 9.16 -7.03
N ALA A 284 -0.54 7.84 -6.97
CA ALA A 284 -0.94 6.91 -8.04
C ALA A 284 -2.48 6.84 -8.20
N GLU A 285 -3.24 6.90 -7.10
CA GLU A 285 -4.72 6.86 -7.13
C GLU A 285 -5.31 8.19 -7.62
N ARG A 286 -4.57 9.30 -7.47
CA ARG A 286 -4.98 10.64 -7.91
C ARG A 286 -5.40 10.65 -9.38
N ALA A 287 -4.62 10.00 -10.24
CA ALA A 287 -4.86 9.98 -11.67
C ALA A 287 -6.15 9.26 -12.03
N ILE A 288 -6.46 8.17 -11.33
CA ILE A 288 -7.68 7.36 -11.55
C ILE A 288 -8.91 8.16 -11.08
N LEU A 289 -8.84 8.74 -9.88
CA LEU A 289 -9.94 9.50 -9.31
C LEU A 289 -10.27 10.76 -10.14
N ARG A 290 -9.27 11.44 -10.70
CA ARG A 290 -9.48 12.59 -11.61
C ARG A 290 -10.27 12.23 -12.88
N ARG A 291 -10.20 10.98 -13.35
CA ARG A 291 -10.93 10.56 -14.56
C ARG A 291 -12.40 10.28 -14.29
N VAL A 292 -12.80 10.10 -13.03
CA VAL A 292 -14.16 9.69 -12.67
C VAL A 292 -14.91 10.70 -11.80
N ALA A 293 -14.22 11.70 -11.24
CA ALA A 293 -14.80 12.68 -10.35
C ALA A 293 -14.86 14.07 -11.00
N ASP A 294 -16.01 14.73 -10.86
CA ASP A 294 -16.23 16.11 -11.33
C ASP A 294 -15.80 17.17 -10.28
N VAL A 295 -15.08 16.76 -9.24
CA VAL A 295 -14.63 17.61 -8.15
C VAL A 295 -13.10 17.58 -8.03
N PRO A 296 -12.47 18.59 -7.41
CA PRO A 296 -11.02 18.61 -7.26
C PRO A 296 -10.50 17.35 -6.56
N VAL A 297 -9.44 16.75 -7.10
CA VAL A 297 -8.71 15.64 -6.49
C VAL A 297 -7.32 16.12 -6.09
N LEU A 298 -7.10 16.21 -4.79
CA LEU A 298 -5.90 16.76 -4.16
C LEU A 298 -5.16 15.64 -3.42
N HIS A 299 -3.84 15.67 -3.46
CA HIS A 299 -3.02 14.94 -2.51
C HIS A 299 -3.07 15.62 -1.14
N LEU A 300 -2.96 14.85 -0.07
CA LEU A 300 -3.06 15.33 1.31
C LEU A 300 -2.12 16.50 1.63
N ALA A 301 -0.90 16.47 1.08
CA ALA A 301 0.10 17.53 1.24
C ALA A 301 -0.29 18.87 0.58
N GLU A 302 -1.24 18.88 -0.35
CA GLU A 302 -1.73 20.09 -1.01
C GLU A 302 -2.72 20.88 -0.14
N LEU A 303 -3.16 20.32 1.00
CA LEU A 303 -4.06 21.02 1.92
C LEU A 303 -3.37 22.10 2.74
N ALA A 304 -2.07 21.96 2.99
CA ALA A 304 -1.30 22.92 3.74
C ALA A 304 -0.73 24.00 2.81
N GLU A 305 -0.75 25.24 3.30
CA GLU A 305 0.08 26.32 2.78
C GLU A 305 1.50 26.11 3.34
N ILE A 306 2.52 26.24 2.48
CA ILE A 306 3.94 26.15 2.84
C ILE A 306 4.54 27.54 2.72
#